data_AF-A0A661ME76-F1
#
_entry.id   AF-A0A661ME76-F1
#
_cell.length_a   1.000
_cell.length_b   1.000
_cell.length_c   1.000
_cell.angle_alpha   90.00
_cell.angle_beta   90.00
_cell.angle_gamma   90.00
#
_symmetry.space_group_name_H-M   'P 1'
#
loop_
_entity.id
_entity.type
_entity.pdbx_description
1 polymer ?
#
loop_
_entity_poly.entity_id
_entity_poly.type
_entity_poly.pdbx_seq_one_letter_code
_entity_poly.pdbx_strand_id
1 'polypeptide(L)'
;MFRNDWSITFGTAGRNKSEQLDDFSGIGNQRKSTWGRSEYVFLNRYGRTLNPCPLAKHAWKKALDKAGVEYRRLSQTRHTYACLMLNAGVLPGYVMKQMGHTSLKMIYDHYYTYIKQYDRDEAKIFMEKVYNPYMEKEKNVPFVSH
;
A
#
# COMPACT_ATOMS: atom_id res chain seq x y z
N MET A 1 -23.15 0.15 20.50
CA MET A 1 -21.83 -0.28 19.99
C MET A 1 -21.93 -0.43 18.48
N PHE A 2 -21.43 0.54 17.72
CA PHE A 2 -21.43 0.48 16.25
C PHE A 2 -20.15 -0.22 15.80
N ARG A 3 -20.26 -1.43 15.23
CA ARG A 3 -19.14 -2.06 14.54
C ARG A 3 -18.86 -1.24 13.27
N ASN A 4 -17.78 -0.46 13.28
CA ASN A 4 -17.25 0.25 12.11
C ASN A 4 -16.37 -0.69 11.29
N ASP A 5 -16.88 -1.88 11.00
CA ASP A 5 -16.19 -2.84 10.15
C ASP A 5 -16.57 -2.51 8.70
N TRP A 6 -15.63 -1.90 7.97
CA TRP A 6 -15.80 -1.56 6.57
C TRP A 6 -15.18 -2.66 5.72
N SER A 7 -16.01 -3.31 4.90
CA SER A 7 -15.55 -4.32 3.96
C SER A 7 -15.36 -3.71 2.58
N ILE A 8 -14.16 -3.90 2.02
CA ILE A 8 -13.88 -3.61 0.61
C ILE A 8 -13.92 -4.93 -0.14
N THR A 9 -14.74 -5.00 -1.18
CA THR A 9 -14.85 -6.17 -2.07
C THR A 9 -14.08 -5.92 -3.36
N PHE A 10 -13.14 -6.81 -3.69
CA PHE A 10 -12.37 -6.72 -4.94
C PHE A 10 -12.96 -7.66 -6.00
N GLY A 11 -13.14 -7.16 -7.23
CA GLY A 11 -13.86 -7.82 -8.33
C GLY A 11 -13.16 -9.01 -9.01
N THR A 12 -12.10 -9.57 -8.43
CA THR A 12 -11.49 -10.80 -8.96
C THR A 12 -11.19 -11.72 -7.78
N ALA A 13 -12.02 -12.75 -7.64
CA ALA A 13 -12.03 -13.72 -6.54
C ALA A 13 -12.36 -13.13 -5.17
N GLY A 14 -13.66 -12.89 -4.89
CA GLY A 14 -14.36 -13.03 -3.59
C GLY A 14 -13.67 -12.62 -2.28
N ARG A 15 -12.61 -11.81 -2.32
CA ARG A 15 -11.80 -11.46 -1.16
C ARG A 15 -12.41 -10.23 -0.52
N ASN A 16 -13.09 -10.46 0.60
CA ASN A 16 -13.56 -9.41 1.48
C ASN A 16 -12.42 -9.03 2.40
N LYS A 17 -12.03 -7.75 2.40
CA LYS A 17 -11.03 -7.23 3.33
C LYS A 17 -11.69 -6.25 4.28
N SER A 18 -11.58 -6.52 5.58
CA SER A 18 -11.86 -5.55 6.65
C SER A 18 -10.57 -4.81 6.98
N GLU A 19 -10.61 -3.48 6.87
CA GLU A 19 -9.50 -2.61 7.27
C GLU A 19 -9.99 -1.57 8.26
N GLN A 20 -9.23 -1.41 9.34
CA GLN A 20 -9.41 -0.32 10.28
C GLN A 20 -8.54 0.86 9.78
N LEU A 21 -9.20 1.88 9.22
CA LEU A 21 -8.54 3.13 8.80
C LEU A 21 -8.66 4.17 9.92
N ASP A 22 -7.61 4.96 10.15
CA ASP A 22 -7.49 5.80 11.34
C ASP A 22 -8.30 7.12 11.29
N ASP A 23 -8.73 7.59 10.10
CA ASP A 23 -9.58 8.78 9.94
C ASP A 23 -10.74 8.52 8.97
N PHE A 24 -11.96 8.44 9.51
CA PHE A 24 -13.21 8.18 8.80
C PHE A 24 -14.14 9.39 8.72
N SER A 25 -13.71 10.59 9.10
CA SER A 25 -14.62 11.75 9.16
C SER A 25 -15.37 12.01 7.84
N GLY A 26 -14.66 11.94 6.71
CA GLY A 26 -15.25 12.11 5.38
C GLY A 26 -16.18 10.96 4.94
N ILE A 27 -15.77 9.71 5.13
CA ILE A 27 -16.54 8.51 4.72
C ILE A 27 -17.76 8.32 5.64
N GLY A 28 -17.64 8.62 6.93
CA GLY A 28 -18.73 8.55 7.90
C GLY A 28 -19.86 9.52 7.55
N ASN A 29 -19.53 10.74 7.12
CA ASN A 29 -20.51 11.72 6.63
C ASN A 29 -21.18 11.24 5.34
N GLN A 30 -20.43 10.68 4.40
CA GLN A 30 -20.99 10.10 3.18
C GLN A 30 -21.97 8.97 3.49
N ARG A 31 -21.60 8.06 4.41
CA ARG A 31 -22.47 6.97 4.85
C ARG A 31 -23.75 7.47 5.47
N LYS A 32 -23.74 8.50 6.32
CA LYS A 32 -24.98 9.10 6.86
C LYS A 32 -25.93 9.54 5.74
N SER A 33 -25.40 10.03 4.62
CA SER A 33 -26.19 10.49 3.47
C SER A 33 -26.69 9.35 2.57
N THR A 34 -25.96 8.22 2.47
CA THR A 34 -26.32 7.07 1.64
C THR A 34 -26.96 5.92 2.41
N TRP A 35 -26.98 5.99 3.75
CA TRP A 35 -27.53 4.97 4.64
C TRP A 35 -28.98 4.62 4.27
N GLY A 36 -29.25 3.33 4.10
CA GLY A 36 -30.59 2.80 3.79
C GLY A 36 -31.07 2.99 2.34
N ARG A 37 -30.30 3.67 1.47
CA ARG A 37 -30.66 3.88 0.05
C ARG A 37 -30.01 2.88 -0.91
N SER A 38 -28.88 2.30 -0.52
CA SER A 38 -28.14 1.31 -1.31
C SER A 38 -27.16 0.55 -0.43
N GLU A 39 -26.72 -0.62 -0.90
CA GLU A 39 -25.64 -1.41 -0.29
C GLU A 39 -24.26 -0.74 -0.45
N TYR A 40 -24.09 0.15 -1.44
CA TYR A 40 -22.83 0.79 -1.75
C TYR A 40 -22.67 2.17 -1.10
N VAL A 41 -21.45 2.48 -0.65
CA VAL A 41 -21.10 3.77 0.00
C VAL A 41 -21.16 4.94 -0.98
N PHE A 42 -20.68 4.73 -2.22
CA PHE A 42 -20.60 5.75 -3.26
C PHE A 42 -21.62 5.47 -4.36
N LEU A 43 -22.56 6.40 -4.52
CA LEU A 43 -23.60 6.34 -5.54
C LEU A 43 -23.41 7.48 -6.53
N ASN A 44 -23.86 7.26 -7.76
CA ASN A 44 -24.02 8.34 -8.72
C ASN A 44 -25.24 9.22 -8.36
N ARG A 45 -25.43 10.33 -9.07
CA ARG A 45 -26.57 11.25 -8.88
C ARG A 45 -27.96 10.59 -9.03
N TYR A 46 -28.03 9.39 -9.61
CA TYR A 46 -29.24 8.62 -9.84
C TYR A 46 -29.41 7.46 -8.83
N GLY A 47 -28.58 7.40 -7.78
CA GLY A 47 -28.66 6.37 -6.74
C GLY A 47 -28.12 5.00 -7.15
N ARG A 48 -27.45 4.87 -8.31
CA ARG A 48 -26.85 3.61 -8.77
C ARG A 48 -25.36 3.56 -8.45
N THR A 49 -24.75 2.39 -8.65
CA THR A 49 -23.31 2.18 -8.50
C THR A 49 -22.49 3.15 -9.34
N LEU A 50 -21.31 3.48 -8.82
CA LEU A 50 -20.37 4.39 -9.45
C LEU A 50 -19.61 3.65 -10.55
N ASN A 51 -19.81 4.06 -11.81
CA ASN A 51 -19.05 3.49 -12.93
C ASN A 51 -17.64 4.10 -13.00
N PRO A 52 -16.57 3.30 -13.18
CA PRO A 52 -15.19 3.81 -13.21
C PRO A 52 -14.91 4.82 -14.34
N CYS A 53 -15.45 4.61 -15.54
CA CYS A 53 -15.15 5.47 -16.69
C CYS A 53 -15.69 6.90 -16.52
N PRO A 54 -16.98 7.13 -16.16
CA PRO A 54 -17.48 8.47 -15.87
C PRO A 54 -16.82 9.12 -14.66
N LEU A 55 -16.47 8.34 -13.63
CA LEU A 55 -15.75 8.82 -12.45
C LEU A 55 -14.41 9.45 -12.84
N ALA A 56 -13.60 8.71 -13.62
CA ALA A 56 -12.29 9.16 -14.08
C ALA A 56 -12.38 10.45 -14.92
N LYS A 57 -13.39 10.55 -15.78
CA LYS A 57 -13.55 11.70 -16.69
C LYS A 57 -14.07 12.95 -15.99
N HIS A 58 -15.07 12.83 -15.12
CA HIS A 58 -15.83 13.98 -14.65
C HIS A 58 -15.49 14.40 -13.22
N ALA A 59 -15.28 13.44 -12.32
CA ALA A 59 -15.00 13.75 -10.92
C ALA A 59 -13.49 13.86 -10.69
N TRP A 60 -12.73 12.89 -11.19
CA TRP A 60 -11.29 12.84 -10.97
C TRP A 60 -10.54 13.99 -11.66
N LYS A 61 -10.83 14.25 -12.95
CA LYS A 61 -10.23 15.39 -13.65
C LYS A 61 -10.49 16.72 -12.92
N LYS A 62 -11.74 16.97 -12.52
CA LYS A 62 -12.10 18.18 -11.75
C LYS A 62 -11.41 18.25 -10.39
N ALA A 63 -11.19 17.11 -9.73
CA ALA A 63 -10.48 17.06 -8.47
C ALA A 63 -9.01 17.43 -8.64
N LEU A 64 -8.36 16.94 -9.70
CA LEU A 64 -6.98 17.32 -10.05
C LEU A 64 -6.86 18.79 -10.43
N ASP A 65 -7.78 19.31 -11.24
CA ASP A 65 -7.80 20.73 -11.63
C ASP A 65 -7.92 21.64 -10.38
N LYS A 66 -8.79 21.26 -9.43
CA LYS A 66 -8.92 21.98 -8.15
C LYS A 66 -7.70 21.86 -7.25
N ALA A 67 -6.98 20.75 -7.31
CA ALA A 67 -5.75 20.53 -6.56
C ALA A 67 -4.53 21.19 -7.24
N GLY A 68 -4.68 21.76 -8.44
CA GLY A 68 -3.58 22.33 -9.21
C GLY A 68 -2.58 21.29 -9.72
N VAL A 69 -2.99 20.03 -9.83
CA VAL A 69 -2.13 18.91 -10.26
C VAL A 69 -2.42 18.55 -11.71
N GLU A 70 -1.38 18.30 -12.50
CA GLU A 70 -1.52 17.81 -13.87
C GLU A 70 -2.34 16.52 -13.94
N TYR A 71 -3.08 16.34 -15.03
CA TYR A 71 -3.89 15.14 -15.22
C TYR A 71 -3.04 13.86 -15.15
N ARG A 72 -3.38 12.98 -14.20
CA ARG A 72 -2.83 11.63 -14.07
C ARG A 72 -3.96 10.62 -14.00
N ARG A 73 -3.74 9.40 -14.49
CA ARG A 73 -4.75 8.34 -14.39
C ARG A 73 -4.95 7.94 -12.93
N LEU A 74 -6.19 7.58 -12.56
CA LEU A 74 -6.53 7.09 -11.21
C LEU A 74 -5.65 5.91 -10.75
N SER A 75 -5.24 5.02 -11.65
CA SER A 75 -4.34 3.91 -11.28
C SER A 75 -2.97 4.38 -10.80
N GLN A 76 -2.50 5.56 -11.23
CA GLN A 76 -1.21 6.11 -10.86
C GLN A 76 -1.14 6.55 -9.39
N THR A 77 -2.25 6.96 -8.79
CA THR A 77 -2.26 7.30 -7.35
C THR A 77 -1.94 6.09 -6.49
N ARG A 78 -2.38 4.90 -6.92
CA ARG A 78 -2.03 3.63 -6.27
C ARG A 78 -0.52 3.33 -6.39
N HIS A 79 0.10 3.69 -7.50
CA HIS A 79 1.55 3.57 -7.66
C HIS A 79 2.30 4.56 -6.74
N THR A 80 1.86 5.81 -6.67
CA THR A 80 2.42 6.82 -5.76
C THR A 80 2.29 6.37 -4.30
N TYR A 81 1.13 5.85 -3.90
CA TYR A 81 0.91 5.32 -2.55
C TYR A 81 1.90 4.21 -2.20
N ALA A 82 2.10 3.24 -3.10
CA ALA A 82 3.05 2.15 -2.88
C ALA A 82 4.48 2.68 -2.71
N CYS A 83 4.90 3.60 -3.57
CA CYS A 83 6.21 4.21 -3.50
C CYS A 83 6.42 4.99 -2.19
N LEU A 84 5.42 5.76 -1.75
CA LEU A 84 5.49 6.51 -0.48
C LEU A 84 5.61 5.58 0.72
N MET A 85 4.81 4.51 0.77
CA MET A 85 4.88 3.52 1.86
C MET A 85 6.23 2.79 1.89
N LEU A 86 6.75 2.41 0.73
CA LEU A 86 8.06 1.75 0.63
C LEU A 86 9.19 2.69 1.02
N ASN A 87 9.14 3.96 0.60
CA ASN A 87 10.13 4.98 0.97
C ASN A 87 10.05 5.34 2.47
N ALA A 88 8.89 5.15 3.11
CA ALA A 88 8.72 5.26 4.56
C ALA A 88 9.24 4.02 5.32
N GLY A 89 9.76 3.00 4.63
CA GLY A 89 10.29 1.78 5.25
C GLY A 89 9.23 0.73 5.61
N VAL A 90 8.00 0.86 5.11
CA VAL A 90 6.94 -0.13 5.37
C VAL A 90 7.25 -1.44 4.65
N LEU A 91 7.02 -2.57 5.33
CA LEU A 91 7.25 -3.90 4.77
C LEU A 91 6.46 -4.12 3.46
N PRO A 92 7.11 -4.58 2.38
CA PRO A 92 6.46 -4.83 1.09
C PRO A 92 5.24 -5.77 1.17
N GLY A 93 5.27 -6.75 2.07
CA GLY A 93 4.15 -7.67 2.31
C GLY A 93 2.90 -6.98 2.84
N TYR A 94 3.07 -5.97 3.69
CA TYR A 94 1.97 -5.17 4.19
C TYR A 94 1.38 -4.30 3.07
N VAL A 95 2.24 -3.64 2.29
CA VAL A 95 1.83 -2.84 1.13
C VAL A 95 1.08 -3.70 0.09
N MET A 96 1.55 -4.94 -0.16
CA MET A 96 0.86 -5.91 -1.03
C MET A 96 -0.56 -6.21 -0.55
N LYS A 97 -0.69 -6.55 0.74
CA LYS A 97 -1.98 -6.83 1.37
C LYS A 97 -2.90 -5.62 1.25
N GLN A 98 -2.37 -4.41 1.39
CA GLN A 98 -3.10 -3.15 1.30
C GLN A 98 -3.59 -2.84 -0.12
N MET A 99 -2.80 -3.13 -1.13
CA MET A 99 -3.16 -2.88 -2.53
C MET A 99 -4.06 -3.98 -3.13
N GLY A 100 -4.24 -5.11 -2.43
CA GLY A 100 -5.00 -6.26 -2.92
C GLY A 100 -4.26 -7.06 -3.99
N HIS A 101 -2.93 -6.93 -4.07
CA HIS A 101 -2.13 -7.71 -5.02
C HIS A 101 -2.10 -9.19 -4.61
N THR A 102 -2.10 -10.08 -5.61
CA THR A 102 -2.05 -11.54 -5.38
C THR A 102 -0.64 -12.04 -5.08
N SER A 103 0.39 -11.29 -5.49
CA SER A 103 1.78 -11.68 -5.29
C SER A 103 2.67 -10.48 -5.00
N LEU A 104 3.69 -10.72 -4.17
CA LEU A 104 4.77 -9.79 -3.86
C LEU A 104 5.61 -9.48 -5.11
N LYS A 105 5.62 -10.39 -6.09
CA LYS A 105 6.32 -10.21 -7.37
C LYS A 105 5.92 -8.91 -8.07
N MET A 106 4.63 -8.56 -8.04
CA MET A 106 4.14 -7.29 -8.58
C MET A 106 4.76 -6.06 -7.90
N ILE A 107 5.08 -6.14 -6.61
CA ILE A 107 5.71 -5.02 -5.91
C ILE A 107 7.18 -4.93 -6.25
N TYR A 108 7.88 -6.06 -6.27
CA TYR A 108 9.29 -6.10 -6.67
C TYR A 108 9.47 -5.65 -8.11
N ASP A 109 8.70 -6.18 -9.05
CA ASP A 109 8.82 -5.84 -10.47
C ASP A 109 8.59 -4.34 -10.75
N HIS A 110 7.65 -3.70 -10.04
CA HIS A 110 7.25 -2.31 -10.33
C HIS A 110 7.88 -1.25 -9.44
N TYR A 111 8.26 -1.59 -8.20
CA TYR A 111 8.70 -0.59 -7.22
C TYR A 111 10.11 -0.81 -6.68
N TYR A 112 10.76 -1.94 -6.98
CA TYR A 112 12.10 -2.23 -6.47
C TYR A 112 13.11 -1.13 -6.80
N THR A 113 13.03 -0.54 -7.99
CA THR A 113 13.89 0.59 -8.43
C THR A 113 13.71 1.86 -7.58
N TYR A 114 12.56 2.02 -6.92
CA TYR A 114 12.22 3.22 -6.15
C TYR A 114 12.37 3.02 -4.64
N ILE A 115 12.59 1.78 -4.19
CA ILE A 115 13.10 1.54 -2.84
C ILE A 115 14.49 2.15 -2.85
N LYS A 116 14.67 3.24 -2.10
CA LYS A 116 15.98 3.89 -1.93
C LYS A 116 17.01 2.78 -1.74
N GLN A 117 18.02 2.80 -2.61
CA GLN A 117 19.12 1.86 -2.66
C GLN A 117 19.39 1.39 -1.24
N TYR A 118 19.13 0.11 -0.94
CA TYR A 118 19.76 -0.53 0.19
C TYR A 118 21.24 -0.28 -0.05
N ASP A 119 21.77 0.67 0.71
CA ASP A 119 23.07 1.23 0.43
C ASP A 119 24.00 0.05 0.43
N ARG A 120 24.68 -0.19 -0.69
CA ARG A 120 25.65 -1.29 -0.79
C ARG A 120 26.67 -1.17 0.36
N ASP A 121 26.82 0.05 0.88
CA ASP A 121 27.58 0.44 2.05
C ASP A 121 27.01 -0.08 3.37
N GLU A 122 25.70 -0.16 3.60
CA GLU A 122 25.15 -0.74 4.84
C GLU A 122 25.41 -2.25 4.93
N ALA A 123 25.25 -2.96 3.81
CA ALA A 123 25.58 -4.38 3.75
C ALA A 123 27.09 -4.61 3.96
N LYS A 124 27.94 -3.74 3.37
CA LYS A 124 29.39 -3.79 3.58
C LYS A 124 29.76 -3.50 5.05
N ILE A 125 29.16 -2.49 5.66
CA ILE A 125 29.35 -2.13 7.07
C ILE A 125 28.90 -3.26 7.99
N PHE A 126 27.78 -3.92 7.69
CA PHE A 126 27.32 -5.10 8.44
C PHE A 126 28.31 -6.27 8.31
N MET A 127 28.75 -6.59 7.10
CA MET A 127 29.73 -7.65 6.89
C MET A 127 31.07 -7.35 7.58
N GLU A 128 31.52 -6.10 7.58
CA GLU A 128 32.74 -5.70 8.28
C GLU A 128 32.60 -5.76 9.80
N LYS A 129 31.47 -5.31 10.36
CA LYS A 129 31.27 -5.23 11.81
C LYS A 129 30.81 -6.52 12.46
N VAL A 130 30.06 -7.35 11.74
CA VAL A 130 29.48 -8.58 12.29
C VAL A 130 30.31 -9.75 11.81
N TYR A 131 30.40 -9.98 10.50
CA TYR A 131 31.03 -11.19 9.97
C TYR A 131 32.53 -11.28 10.23
N ASN A 132 33.30 -10.20 10.02
CA ASN A 132 34.77 -10.23 10.19
C ASN A 132 35.23 -10.57 11.63
N PRO A 133 34.69 -9.95 12.71
CA PRO A 133 35.09 -10.30 14.07
C PRO A 133 34.63 -11.69 14.54
N TYR A 134 33.60 -12.30 13.93
CA TYR A 134 33.25 -13.71 14.21
C TYR A 134 34.30 -14.66 13.63
N MET A 135 34.81 -14.39 12.42
CA MET A 135 35.83 -15.23 11.77
C MET A 135 37.19 -15.15 12.48
N GLU A 136 37.55 -14.01 13.07
CA GLU A 136 38.77 -13.87 13.88
C GLU A 136 38.67 -14.63 15.22
N LYS A 137 37.49 -14.70 15.84
CA LYS A 137 37.27 -15.52 17.04
C LYS A 137 37.37 -17.02 16.74
N GLU A 138 36.88 -17.50 15.61
CA GLU A 138 36.97 -18.91 15.22
C GLU A 138 38.40 -19.34 14.82
N LYS A 139 39.27 -18.43 14.40
CA LYS A 139 40.70 -18.74 14.19
C LYS A 139 41.49 -18.85 15.49
N ASN A 140 40.98 -18.28 16.58
CA ASN A 140 41.65 -18.21 17.88
C ASN A 140 41.10 -19.24 18.89
N VAL A 141 40.19 -20.13 18.47
CA VAL A 141 39.89 -21.33 19.27
C VAL A 141 41.05 -22.31 19.10
N PRO A 142 41.74 -22.70 20.19
CA PRO A 142 42.79 -23.69 20.11
C PRO A 142 42.20 -24.99 19.55
N PHE A 143 42.87 -25.56 18.55
CA PHE A 143 42.55 -26.90 18.07
C PHE A 143 42.77 -27.88 19.22
N VAL A 144 41.69 -28.29 19.90
CA VAL A 144 41.76 -29.32 20.92
C VAL A 144 41.87 -30.66 20.19
N SER A 145 43.11 -31.09 19.94
CA SER A 145 43.42 -32.44 19.49
C SER A 145 42.92 -33.42 20.56
N HIS A 146 41.89 -34.20 20.23
CA HIS A 146 41.49 -35.36 21.02
C HIS A 146 42.46 -36.51 20.78
#